data_AF-A0A0P9ZK75-F1
#
_entry.id   AF-A0A0P9ZK75-F1
#
_cell.length_a   1.000
_cell.length_b   1.000
_cell.length_c   1.000
_cell.angle_alpha   90.00
_cell.angle_beta   90.00
_cell.angle_gamma   90.00
#
_symmetry.space_group_name_H-M   'P 1'
#
loop_
_entity.id
_entity.type
_entity.pdbx_description
1 polymer ?
#
loop_
_entity_poly.entity_id
_entity_poly.type
_entity_poly.pdbx_seq_one_letter_code
_entity_poly.pdbx_strand_id
1 'polypeptide(L)'
;MASMLANQQVQTTPGLLDKPLQLPGAEDRLEQNMPRVAREYGFMVYPLDHDLQALLVQVSAGYPVMLRFSQGSAFWKAPRYAVLVGYNRVKETVLLSAGIDRRYTMSFSSFDSAWKNAGSWAVLIQSPRQLPAQVDAQRWLKAAADLSQAGQEQAAGEATRTLNRAVK
;
A
#
# COMPACT_ATOMS: atom_id res chain seq x y z
N MET A 1 -2.51 -10.38 -7.82
CA MET A 1 -1.43 -10.02 -6.85
C MET A 1 -0.06 -9.88 -7.53
N ALA A 2 0.20 -10.57 -8.65
CA ALA A 2 1.35 -10.28 -9.52
C ALA A 2 1.39 -8.85 -10.09
N SER A 3 0.24 -8.19 -10.22
CA SER A 3 0.12 -6.93 -10.98
C SER A 3 0.63 -5.68 -10.25
N MET A 4 0.97 -5.79 -8.96
CA MET A 4 1.60 -4.69 -8.20
C MET A 4 3.12 -4.62 -8.39
N LEU A 5 3.73 -5.74 -8.74
CA LEU A 5 5.18 -5.86 -8.88
C LEU A 5 5.64 -5.83 -10.34
N ALA A 6 4.72 -5.99 -11.29
CA ALA A 6 5.04 -5.84 -12.72
C ALA A 6 5.37 -4.38 -13.12
N ASN A 7 5.00 -3.39 -12.31
CA ASN A 7 5.21 -1.97 -12.63
C ASN A 7 6.47 -1.35 -11.99
N GLN A 8 7.25 -2.14 -11.27
CA GLN A 8 8.62 -1.81 -10.89
C GLN A 8 9.46 -2.97 -11.40
N GLN A 9 10.55 -2.72 -12.12
CA GLN A 9 11.38 -3.75 -12.77
C GLN A 9 12.12 -4.66 -11.77
N VAL A 10 11.38 -5.41 -10.95
CA VAL A 10 11.84 -6.57 -10.21
C VAL A 10 10.99 -7.71 -10.72
N GLN A 11 11.60 -8.63 -11.47
CA GLN A 11 10.97 -9.87 -11.87
C GLN A 11 10.63 -10.68 -10.60
N THR A 12 9.46 -10.47 -10.02
CA THR A 12 8.94 -11.33 -8.97
C THR A 12 7.90 -12.24 -9.57
N THR A 13 8.25 -13.51 -9.70
CA THR A 13 7.34 -14.55 -10.19
C THR A 13 6.11 -14.61 -9.27
N PRO A 14 4.87 -14.63 -9.82
CA PRO A 14 3.62 -14.59 -9.08
C PRO A 14 3.47 -15.54 -7.88
N GLY A 15 4.24 -16.65 -7.82
CA GLY A 15 4.20 -17.63 -6.72
C GLY A 15 5.23 -17.45 -5.60
N LEU A 16 6.11 -16.43 -5.67
CA LEU A 16 7.15 -16.21 -4.65
C LEU A 16 6.64 -15.49 -3.38
N LEU A 17 5.47 -14.85 -3.46
CA LEU A 17 4.87 -14.11 -2.35
C LEU A 17 3.76 -14.88 -1.61
N ASP A 18 3.31 -16.02 -2.13
CA ASP A 18 2.22 -16.79 -1.52
C ASP A 18 2.66 -17.48 -0.21
N LYS A 19 3.89 -18.01 -0.17
CA LYS A 19 4.44 -18.69 1.01
C LYS A 19 4.74 -17.74 2.19
N PRO A 20 5.39 -16.57 1.99
CA PRO A 20 5.62 -15.63 3.08
C PRO A 20 4.33 -15.00 3.62
N LEU A 21 3.33 -14.78 2.75
CA LEU A 21 2.05 -14.17 3.10
C LEU A 21 1.02 -15.16 3.68
N GLN A 22 1.36 -16.45 3.74
CA GLN A 22 0.50 -17.52 4.28
C GLN A 22 -0.91 -17.50 3.67
N LEU A 23 -0.99 -17.33 2.35
CA LEU A 23 -2.25 -17.42 1.61
C LEU A 23 -2.39 -18.82 1.00
N PRO A 24 -3.59 -19.47 1.07
CA PRO A 24 -4.85 -18.96 1.62
C PRO A 24 -5.00 -19.16 3.14
N GLY A 25 -5.77 -18.28 3.82
CA GLY A 25 -6.14 -18.42 5.24
C GLY A 25 -5.64 -17.33 6.20
N ALA A 26 -4.73 -16.45 5.76
CA ALA A 26 -4.22 -15.32 6.57
C ALA A 26 -4.80 -13.94 6.17
N GLU A 27 -5.90 -13.92 5.39
CA GLU A 27 -6.53 -12.68 4.91
C GLU A 27 -6.89 -11.75 6.08
N ASP A 28 -7.41 -12.30 7.18
CA ASP A 28 -7.80 -11.53 8.37
C ASP A 28 -6.62 -10.88 9.12
N ARG A 29 -5.38 -11.31 8.83
CA ARG A 29 -4.14 -10.79 9.46
C ARG A 29 -3.21 -10.09 8.47
N LEU A 30 -3.66 -9.83 7.24
CA LEU A 30 -2.80 -9.26 6.20
C LEU A 30 -2.25 -7.88 6.58
N GLU A 31 -3.03 -7.05 7.30
CA GLU A 31 -2.58 -5.77 7.86
C GLU A 31 -1.38 -5.91 8.81
N GLN A 32 -1.26 -7.03 9.52
CA GLN A 32 -0.15 -7.29 10.45
C GLN A 32 1.01 -7.99 9.74
N ASN A 33 0.69 -8.96 8.87
CA ASN A 33 1.68 -9.81 8.22
C ASN A 33 2.35 -9.13 7.03
N MET A 34 1.60 -8.38 6.21
CA MET A 34 2.12 -7.76 5.00
C MET A 34 3.19 -6.71 5.31
N PRO A 35 3.00 -5.76 6.26
CA PRO A 35 4.08 -4.83 6.62
C PRO A 35 5.34 -5.53 7.12
N ARG A 36 5.18 -6.61 7.91
CA ARG A 36 6.29 -7.41 8.41
C ARG A 36 7.06 -8.04 7.25
N VAL A 37 6.36 -8.77 6.37
CA VAL A 37 6.97 -9.42 5.20
C VAL A 37 7.61 -8.38 4.27
N ALA A 38 6.92 -7.29 3.94
CA ALA A 38 7.47 -6.23 3.09
C ALA A 38 8.81 -5.69 3.64
N ARG A 39 8.88 -5.43 4.95
CA ARG A 39 10.12 -5.01 5.61
C ARG A 39 11.19 -6.10 5.57
N GLU A 40 10.86 -7.37 5.79
CA GLU A 40 11.82 -8.49 5.68
C GLU A 40 12.45 -8.58 4.28
N TYR A 41 11.73 -8.17 3.23
CA TYR A 41 12.22 -8.11 1.85
C TYR A 41 12.90 -6.77 1.49
N GLY A 42 13.12 -5.87 2.45
CA GLY A 42 13.83 -4.60 2.21
C GLY A 42 12.96 -3.47 1.70
N PHE A 43 11.63 -3.61 1.68
CA PHE A 43 10.72 -2.54 1.26
C PHE A 43 10.33 -1.62 2.41
N MET A 44 10.20 -0.34 2.09
CA MET A 44 9.61 0.67 2.97
C MET A 44 8.10 0.46 3.04
N VAL A 45 7.56 0.47 4.25
CA VAL A 45 6.10 0.49 4.50
C VAL A 45 5.75 1.86 5.07
N TYR A 46 5.12 2.70 4.24
CA TYR A 46 4.81 4.08 4.58
C TYR A 46 3.30 4.26 4.79
N PRO A 47 2.82 4.49 6.03
CA PRO A 47 1.41 4.69 6.31
C PRO A 47 0.90 6.04 5.77
N LEU A 48 -0.34 6.04 5.29
CA LEU A 48 -1.01 7.24 4.77
C LEU A 48 -2.02 7.78 5.78
N ASP A 49 -2.33 9.07 5.65
CA ASP A 49 -3.35 9.72 6.45
C ASP A 49 -4.74 9.18 6.12
N HIS A 50 -5.67 9.32 7.06
CA HIS A 50 -7.01 8.72 7.01
C HIS A 50 -8.01 9.55 6.18
N ASP A 51 -7.54 10.22 5.14
CA ASP A 51 -8.33 11.03 4.23
C ASP A 51 -8.16 10.57 2.77
N LEU A 52 -9.24 10.65 1.99
CA LEU A 52 -9.23 10.22 0.60
C LEU A 52 -8.17 10.97 -0.23
N GLN A 53 -7.96 12.26 0.06
CA GLN A 53 -7.05 13.10 -0.70
C GLN A 53 -5.60 12.62 -0.58
N ALA A 54 -5.18 12.17 0.61
CA ALA A 54 -3.87 11.57 0.83
C ALA A 54 -3.64 10.35 -0.08
N LEU A 55 -4.65 9.51 -0.28
CA LEU A 55 -4.57 8.37 -1.19
C LEU A 55 -4.49 8.82 -2.66
N LEU A 56 -5.35 9.77 -3.06
CA LEU A 56 -5.40 10.27 -4.44
C LEU A 56 -4.11 10.97 -4.87
N VAL A 57 -3.45 11.69 -3.95
CA VAL A 57 -2.14 12.33 -4.20
C VAL A 57 -1.11 11.27 -4.59
N GLN A 58 -1.03 10.16 -3.86
CA GLN A 58 -0.09 9.07 -4.18
C GLN A 58 -0.39 8.45 -5.54
N VAL A 59 -1.66 8.11 -5.79
CA VAL A 59 -2.08 7.48 -7.04
C VAL A 59 -1.84 8.39 -8.23
N SER A 60 -2.03 9.70 -8.05
CA SER A 60 -1.72 10.69 -9.09
C SER A 60 -0.23 10.78 -9.42
N ALA A 61 0.63 10.46 -8.46
CA ALA A 61 2.07 10.34 -8.64
C ALA A 61 2.50 8.96 -9.16
N GLY A 62 1.55 8.09 -9.52
CA GLY A 62 1.82 6.74 -10.03
C GLY A 62 2.11 5.72 -8.92
N TYR A 63 1.82 6.04 -7.67
CA TYR A 63 2.07 5.15 -6.53
C TYR A 63 0.80 4.41 -6.12
N PRO A 64 0.73 3.09 -6.35
CA PRO A 64 -0.43 2.30 -5.95
C PRO A 64 -0.51 2.22 -4.42
N VAL A 65 -1.72 2.33 -3.88
CA VAL A 65 -1.96 2.34 -2.44
C VAL A 65 -2.63 1.05 -2.02
N MET A 66 -2.00 0.33 -1.08
CA MET A 66 -2.64 -0.83 -0.45
C MET A 66 -3.53 -0.38 0.70
N LEU A 67 -4.73 -0.93 0.79
CA LEU A 67 -5.70 -0.52 1.79
C LEU A 67 -6.65 -1.65 2.18
N ARG A 68 -7.27 -1.48 3.36
CA ARG A 68 -8.35 -2.35 3.87
C ARG A 68 -9.69 -1.65 3.65
N PHE A 69 -10.66 -2.30 3.02
CA PHE A 69 -11.99 -1.71 2.79
C PHE A 69 -13.10 -2.71 3.11
N SER A 70 -14.27 -2.22 3.51
CA SER A 70 -15.47 -3.03 3.69
C SER A 70 -16.43 -2.82 2.52
N GLN A 71 -16.71 -3.86 1.73
CA GLN A 71 -17.71 -3.73 0.67
C GLN A 71 -19.11 -3.77 1.29
N GLY A 72 -19.82 -2.63 1.29
CA GLY A 72 -21.14 -2.46 1.89
C GLY A 72 -22.31 -3.14 1.15
N SER A 73 -22.12 -4.33 0.59
CA SER A 73 -23.22 -5.14 0.03
C SER A 73 -23.52 -6.31 0.97
N ALA A 74 -24.81 -6.53 1.27
CA ALA A 74 -25.34 -7.51 2.22
C ALA A 74 -24.88 -8.98 2.01
N PHE A 75 -24.11 -9.27 0.96
CA PHE A 75 -23.70 -10.62 0.56
C PHE A 75 -22.33 -11.07 1.11
N TRP A 76 -21.45 -10.17 1.58
CA TRP A 76 -20.13 -10.55 2.10
C TRP A 76 -19.68 -9.61 3.22
N LYS A 77 -19.66 -10.10 4.47
CA LYS A 77 -19.39 -9.28 5.69
C LYS A 77 -17.92 -9.20 6.12
N ALA A 78 -16.98 -9.80 5.39
CA ALA A 78 -15.57 -9.82 5.78
C ALA A 78 -14.80 -8.61 5.20
N PRO A 79 -13.91 -7.96 5.99
CA PRO A 79 -13.01 -6.93 5.47
C PRO A 79 -12.14 -7.50 4.35
N ARG A 80 -11.96 -6.72 3.28
CA ARG A 80 -11.11 -7.10 2.15
C ARG A 80 -9.95 -6.14 1.99
N TYR A 81 -8.87 -6.65 1.39
CA TYR A 81 -7.73 -5.84 0.98
C TYR A 81 -7.83 -5.55 -0.51
N ALA A 82 -7.47 -4.33 -0.88
CA ALA A 82 -7.42 -3.89 -2.25
C ALA A 82 -6.21 -2.99 -2.47
N VAL A 83 -5.95 -2.76 -3.75
CA VAL A 83 -5.00 -1.76 -4.20
C VAL A 83 -5.77 -0.69 -4.95
N LEU A 84 -5.66 0.55 -4.50
CA LEU A 84 -6.08 1.70 -5.27
C LEU A 84 -5.01 2.00 -6.33
N VAL A 85 -5.39 1.86 -7.60
CA VAL A 85 -4.48 1.98 -8.76
C VAL A 85 -4.86 3.14 -9.69
N GLY A 86 -6.00 3.79 -9.47
CA GLY A 86 -6.45 4.90 -10.30
C GLY A 86 -7.68 5.60 -9.74
N TYR A 87 -7.99 6.75 -10.33
CA TYR A 87 -9.23 7.48 -10.06
C TYR A 87 -9.63 8.34 -11.27
N ASN A 88 -10.88 8.79 -11.28
CA ASN A 88 -11.41 9.76 -12.21
C ASN A 88 -12.01 10.94 -11.42
N ARG A 89 -11.44 12.13 -11.54
CA ARG A 89 -11.92 13.35 -10.86
C ARG A 89 -13.26 13.85 -11.39
N VAL A 90 -13.53 13.70 -12.68
CA VAL A 90 -14.76 14.19 -13.31
C VAL A 90 -15.95 13.32 -12.91
N LYS A 91 -15.74 12.00 -12.90
CA LYS A 91 -16.76 11.01 -12.51
C LYS A 91 -16.79 10.75 -11.00
N GLU A 92 -15.84 11.31 -10.26
CA GLU A 92 -15.60 11.07 -8.83
C GLU A 92 -15.58 9.57 -8.50
N THR A 93 -14.79 8.80 -9.25
CA THR A 93 -14.67 7.34 -9.03
C THR A 93 -13.25 6.91 -8.77
N VAL A 94 -13.08 5.90 -7.92
CA VAL A 94 -11.82 5.18 -7.72
C VAL A 94 -11.80 3.88 -8.51
N LEU A 95 -10.60 3.45 -8.90
CA LEU A 95 -10.33 2.14 -9.48
C LEU A 95 -9.50 1.30 -8.50
N LEU A 96 -10.12 0.25 -7.97
CA LEU A 96 -9.50 -0.72 -7.08
C LEU A 96 -9.15 -2.00 -7.83
N SER A 97 -8.04 -2.63 -7.44
CA SER A 97 -7.64 -3.97 -7.85
C SER A 97 -7.61 -4.88 -6.63
N ALA A 98 -8.48 -5.89 -6.59
CA ALA A 98 -8.60 -6.86 -5.49
C ALA A 98 -8.34 -8.29 -6.02
N GLY A 99 -7.16 -8.85 -5.75
CA GLY A 99 -6.79 -10.18 -6.26
C GLY A 99 -6.14 -10.15 -7.65
N ILE A 100 -6.28 -11.23 -8.43
CA ILE A 100 -5.60 -11.39 -9.73
C ILE A 100 -6.39 -10.74 -10.87
N ASP A 101 -7.72 -10.84 -10.89
CA ASP A 101 -8.53 -10.39 -12.03
C ASP A 101 -9.73 -9.49 -11.69
N ARG A 102 -9.83 -9.00 -10.45
CA ARG A 102 -10.99 -8.18 -10.05
C ARG A 102 -10.63 -6.72 -9.98
N ARG A 103 -11.02 -5.98 -11.02
CA ARG A 103 -11.08 -4.53 -11.00
C ARG A 103 -12.46 -4.08 -10.54
N TYR A 104 -12.49 -3.17 -9.58
CA TYR A 104 -13.73 -2.62 -9.04
C TYR A 104 -13.71 -1.11 -9.14
N THR A 105 -14.81 -0.53 -9.61
CA THR A 105 -14.99 0.93 -9.66
C THR A 105 -16.13 1.31 -8.72
N MET A 106 -15.94 2.34 -7.91
CA MET A 106 -16.99 2.94 -7.09
C MET A 106 -16.79 4.44 -6.96
N SER A 107 -17.84 5.16 -6.54
CA SER A 107 -17.73 6.59 -6.26
C SER A 107 -16.79 6.86 -5.10
N PHE A 108 -16.26 8.08 -5.05
CA PHE A 108 -15.44 8.60 -3.94
C PHE A 108 -16.18 8.48 -2.62
N SER A 109 -17.46 8.86 -2.58
CA SER A 109 -18.29 8.79 -1.37
C SER A 109 -18.48 7.35 -0.85
N SER A 110 -18.78 6.41 -1.74
CA SER A 110 -18.93 5.00 -1.36
C SER A 110 -17.60 4.40 -0.90
N PHE A 111 -16.50 4.75 -1.57
CA PHE A 111 -15.17 4.30 -1.19
C PHE A 111 -14.74 4.85 0.17
N ASP A 112 -14.83 6.16 0.38
CA ASP A 112 -14.43 6.83 1.61
C ASP A 112 -15.21 6.27 2.81
N SER A 113 -16.52 6.05 2.64
CA SER A 113 -17.36 5.39 3.65
C SER A 113 -16.91 3.96 3.93
N ALA A 114 -16.70 3.16 2.88
CA ALA A 114 -16.26 1.76 2.98
C ALA A 114 -14.87 1.61 3.62
N TRP A 115 -13.96 2.55 3.36
CA TRP A 115 -12.61 2.56 3.89
C TRP A 115 -12.60 3.00 5.36
N LYS A 116 -13.35 4.04 5.73
CA LYS A 116 -13.51 4.49 7.12
C LYS A 116 -14.16 3.44 8.01
N ASN A 117 -15.20 2.78 7.52
CA ASN A 117 -15.84 1.66 8.23
C ASN A 117 -14.89 0.48 8.45
N ALA A 118 -13.85 0.36 7.61
CA ALA A 118 -12.79 -0.61 7.73
C ALA A 118 -11.54 -0.03 8.42
N GLY A 119 -11.66 1.01 9.23
CA GLY A 119 -10.57 1.53 10.08
C GLY A 119 -9.53 2.39 9.36
N SER A 120 -9.77 2.78 8.10
CA SER A 120 -8.91 3.69 7.33
C SER A 120 -7.45 3.26 7.18
N TRP A 121 -7.17 1.96 7.25
CA TRP A 121 -5.81 1.48 7.07
C TRP A 121 -5.40 1.60 5.59
N ALA A 122 -4.31 2.31 5.33
CA ALA A 122 -3.68 2.41 4.02
C ALA A 122 -2.17 2.61 4.14
N VAL A 123 -1.43 1.95 3.26
CA VAL A 123 0.03 2.01 3.21
C VAL A 123 0.54 2.01 1.77
N LEU A 124 1.70 2.63 1.57
CA LEU A 124 2.55 2.41 0.41
C LEU A 124 3.59 1.34 0.75
N ILE A 125 3.89 0.49 -0.23
CA ILE A 125 5.02 -0.46 -0.17
C ILE A 125 5.95 -0.06 -1.31
N GLN A 126 7.13 0.46 -0.98
CA GLN A 126 8.01 1.10 -1.96
C GLN A 126 9.48 0.78 -1.69
N SER A 127 10.32 0.94 -2.73
CA SER A 127 11.77 0.89 -2.59
C SER A 127 12.27 1.98 -1.62
N PRO A 128 13.33 1.73 -0.83
CA PRO A 128 13.98 2.76 -0.02
C PRO A 128 14.56 3.93 -0.85
N ARG A 129 14.63 3.79 -2.17
CA ARG A 129 15.06 4.85 -3.10
C ARG A 129 13.92 5.70 -3.66
N GLN A 130 12.68 5.39 -3.30
CA GLN A 130 11.49 6.05 -3.83
C GLN A 130 10.70 6.71 -2.70
N LEU A 131 10.62 8.05 -2.75
CA LEU A 131 9.83 8.81 -1.78
C LEU A 131 8.35 8.82 -2.17
N PRO A 132 7.44 8.82 -1.19
CA PRO A 132 6.03 9.08 -1.45
C PRO A 132 5.84 10.51 -1.96
N ALA A 133 4.72 10.75 -2.63
CA ALA A 133 4.32 12.10 -2.99
C ALA A 133 4.02 12.88 -1.70
N GLN A 134 4.50 14.12 -1.60
CA GLN A 134 4.35 14.94 -0.39
C GLN A 134 4.84 14.21 0.88
N VAL A 135 6.09 13.74 0.84
CA VAL A 135 6.69 12.99 1.95
C VAL A 135 6.69 13.79 3.25
N ASP A 136 6.24 13.13 4.33
CA ASP A 136 6.48 13.57 5.69
C ASP A 136 7.82 12.99 6.17
N ALA A 137 8.77 13.87 6.47
CA ALA A 137 10.13 13.48 6.83
C ALA A 137 10.17 12.61 8.11
N GLN A 138 9.36 12.94 9.12
CA GLN A 138 9.34 12.20 10.38
C GLN A 138 8.75 10.81 10.17
N ARG A 139 7.65 10.71 9.42
CA ARG A 139 7.01 9.44 9.07
C ARG A 139 7.92 8.55 8.23
N TRP A 140 8.68 9.15 7.31
CA TRP A 140 9.65 8.41 6.49
C TRP A 140 10.81 7.86 7.33
N LEU A 141 11.39 8.67 8.21
CA LEU A 141 12.47 8.23 9.10
C LEU A 141 12.00 7.14 10.08
N LYS A 142 10.75 7.22 10.57
CA LYS A 142 10.15 6.15 11.36
C LYS A 142 10.05 4.85 10.56
N ALA A 143 9.57 4.90 9.32
CA ALA A 143 9.50 3.72 8.46
C ALA A 143 10.90 3.14 8.15
N ALA A 144 11.92 3.99 8.02
CA ALA A 144 13.31 3.54 7.86
C ALA A 144 13.85 2.86 9.13
N ALA A 145 13.49 3.37 10.32
CA ALA A 145 13.86 2.74 11.58
C ALA A 145 13.18 1.36 11.73
N ASP A 146 11.89 1.24 11.39
CA ASP A 146 11.19 -0.05 11.39
C ASP A 146 11.84 -1.05 10.42
N LEU A 147 12.34 -0.57 9.27
CA LEU A 147 13.06 -1.38 8.29
C LEU A 147 14.41 -1.87 8.86
N SER A 148 15.14 -1.00 9.58
CA SER A 148 16.36 -1.38 10.29
C SER A 148 16.10 -2.44 11.36
N GLN A 149 15.01 -2.31 12.13
CA GLN A 149 14.61 -3.29 13.14
C GLN A 149 14.27 -4.66 12.55
N ALA A 150 13.85 -4.70 11.28
CA ALA A 150 13.64 -5.94 10.54
C ALA A 150 14.94 -6.57 10.00
N GLY A 151 16.12 -6.05 10.39
CA GLY A 151 17.43 -6.52 9.94
C GLY A 151 17.89 -5.95 8.60
N GLN A 152 17.15 -4.99 8.03
CA GLN A 152 17.46 -4.39 6.73
C GLN A 152 18.21 -3.06 6.86
N GLU A 153 19.34 -3.08 7.57
CA GLU A 153 20.14 -1.89 7.88
C GLU A 153 20.60 -1.12 6.63
N GLN A 154 21.04 -1.84 5.59
CA GLN A 154 21.48 -1.22 4.34
C GLN A 154 20.32 -0.49 3.64
N ALA A 155 19.13 -1.11 3.61
CA ALA A 155 17.95 -0.51 3.00
C ALA A 155 17.46 0.70 3.82
N ALA A 156 17.50 0.62 5.16
CA ALA A 156 17.20 1.75 6.03
C ALA A 156 18.17 2.94 5.81
N GLY A 157 19.47 2.66 5.71
CA GLY A 157 20.48 3.67 5.39
C GLY A 157 20.30 4.29 4.00
N GLU A 158 19.81 3.52 3.03
CA GLU A 158 19.42 4.04 1.72
C GLU A 158 18.20 4.97 1.84
N ALA A 159 17.17 4.58 2.59
CA ALA A 159 15.97 5.40 2.80
C ALA A 159 16.30 6.77 3.41
N THR A 160 17.15 6.81 4.43
CA THR A 160 17.61 8.07 5.04
C THR A 160 18.37 8.94 4.04
N ARG A 161 19.24 8.34 3.22
CA ARG A 161 19.98 9.08 2.17
C ARG A 161 19.05 9.64 1.09
N THR A 162 18.03 8.88 0.69
CA THR A 162 17.01 9.32 -0.27
C THR A 162 16.30 10.57 0.23
N LEU A 163 15.84 10.57 1.49
CA LEU A 163 15.20 11.75 2.09
C LEU A 163 16.14 12.95 2.11
N ASN A 164 17.38 12.77 2.58
CA ASN A 164 18.37 13.85 2.67
C ASN A 164 18.72 14.48 1.32
N ARG A 165 18.62 13.74 0.21
CA ARG A 165 18.83 14.27 -1.13
C ARG A 165 17.66 15.13 -1.62
N ALA A 166 16.44 14.85 -1.17
CA ALA A 166 15.23 15.56 -1.61
C ALA A 166 14.96 16.86 -0.83
N VAL A 167 15.57 17.02 0.36
CA VAL A 167 15.40 18.20 1.23
C VAL A 167 16.51 19.25 1.00
N LYS A 168 17.52 18.93 0.17
CA LYS A 168 18.53 19.89 -0.30
C LYS A 168 18.02 20.68 -1.49
#